data_AF-A0A7R9QZ18-F1
#
_entry.id   AF-A0A7R9QZ18-F1
#
_cell.length_a   1.000
_cell.length_b   1.000
_cell.length_c   1.000
_cell.angle_alpha   90.00
_cell.angle_beta   90.00
_cell.angle_gamma   90.00
#
_symmetry.space_group_name_H-M   'P 1'
#
loop_
_entity.id
_entity.type
_entity.pdbx_description
1 polymer ?
#
loop_
_entity_poly.entity_id
_entity_poly.type
_entity_poly.pdbx_seq_one_letter_code
_entity_poly.pdbx_strand_id
1 'polypeptide(L)'
;MASDLEVSESELHSNGNESVVKTRLVNRNPRNLEQLLFDKKPLGYELDLPQRTFWNKIVFESGGKHLTAKIVHNSGRVVVSASTRETAVGQQLKSSSGVSAATSLGHVLALRAIESGILEVFVGIEYESNESLKVKAFLSALKANGLVLEEQPSTERSTELNTNEVLVPTSVGAFVGNLVTFGDKSVSVFLGIPYAKPPLGSLRFKPPVPLTESTHRVSANRWPNPCLQKDNHL
;
A
#
# COMPACT_ATOMS: atom_id res chain seq x y z
N MET A 1 14.09 2.98 -1.06
CA MET A 1 14.71 1.74 -0.54
C MET A 1 15.11 0.89 -1.74
N ALA A 2 16.27 0.23 -1.72
CA ALA A 2 16.67 -0.67 -2.81
C ALA A 2 15.98 -2.03 -2.64
N SER A 3 15.59 -2.68 -3.74
CA SER A 3 15.08 -4.05 -3.71
C SER A 3 16.27 -5.00 -3.78
N ASP A 4 16.63 -5.59 -2.65
CA ASP A 4 17.61 -6.65 -2.57
C ASP A 4 16.90 -8.00 -2.78
N LEU A 5 17.37 -8.77 -3.77
CA LEU A 5 16.93 -10.15 -3.99
C LEU A 5 18.12 -11.07 -3.71
N GLU A 6 17.94 -12.03 -2.80
CA GLU A 6 18.89 -13.12 -2.57
C GLU A 6 18.35 -14.37 -3.26
N VAL A 7 19.11 -14.94 -4.18
CA VAL A 7 18.79 -16.22 -4.84
C VAL A 7 19.42 -17.35 -4.03
N SER A 8 18.65 -18.38 -3.71
CA SER A 8 19.14 -19.55 -2.96
C SER A 8 19.89 -20.52 -3.89
N GLU A 9 20.92 -21.19 -3.38
CA GLU A 9 21.71 -22.16 -4.18
C GLU A 9 20.86 -23.32 -4.75
N SER A 10 19.73 -23.61 -4.11
CA SER A 10 18.77 -24.65 -4.54
C SER A 10 17.96 -24.31 -5.79
N GLU A 11 17.90 -23.05 -6.20
CA GLU A 11 17.12 -22.60 -7.37
C GLU A 11 17.93 -22.65 -8.69
N LEU A 12 19.20 -23.06 -8.63
CA LEU A 12 20.12 -23.05 -9.75
C LEU A 12 20.18 -24.41 -10.47
N HIS A 13 20.23 -24.39 -11.80
CA HIS A 13 20.37 -25.59 -12.63
C HIS A 13 21.83 -26.08 -12.62
N SER A 14 22.04 -27.34 -12.22
CA SER A 14 23.36 -27.99 -12.09
C SER A 14 24.14 -28.20 -13.39
N ASN A 15 23.50 -28.01 -14.56
CA ASN A 15 24.07 -28.33 -15.88
C ASN A 15 24.46 -27.10 -16.72
N GLY A 16 24.58 -25.91 -16.14
CA GLY A 16 25.03 -24.68 -16.82
C GLY A 16 26.53 -24.42 -16.67
N ASN A 17 27.13 -23.68 -17.62
CA ASN A 17 28.53 -23.20 -17.58
C ASN A 17 28.75 -22.06 -16.55
N GLU A 18 27.93 -21.98 -15.50
CA GLU A 18 27.94 -20.88 -14.52
C GLU A 18 28.83 -21.22 -13.32
N SER A 19 29.95 -20.52 -13.18
CA SER A 19 30.68 -20.51 -11.91
C SER A 19 29.78 -19.91 -10.84
N VAL A 20 29.57 -20.64 -9.74
CA VAL A 20 28.74 -20.20 -8.60
C VAL A 20 29.26 -18.87 -8.05
N VAL A 21 28.58 -17.76 -8.36
CA VAL A 21 28.82 -16.47 -7.72
C VAL A 21 27.59 -16.14 -6.90
N LYS A 22 27.72 -16.15 -5.57
CA LYS A 22 26.72 -15.58 -4.65
C LYS A 22 26.55 -14.10 -5.01
N THR A 23 25.54 -13.82 -5.83
CA THR A 23 25.34 -12.50 -6.45
C THR A 23 24.20 -11.79 -5.74
N ARG A 24 24.54 -10.74 -4.98
CA ARG A 24 23.54 -9.80 -4.46
C ARG A 24 23.13 -8.87 -5.60
N LEU A 25 21.91 -9.02 -6.11
CA LEU A 25 21.37 -8.12 -7.13
C LEU A 25 20.74 -6.90 -6.45
N VAL A 26 21.24 -5.71 -6.79
CA VAL A 26 20.72 -4.44 -6.27
C VAL A 26 20.06 -3.66 -7.41
N ASN A 27 18.74 -3.59 -7.41
CA ASN A 27 18.01 -2.72 -8.32
C ASN A 27 17.89 -1.30 -7.74
N ARG A 28 18.34 -0.30 -8.51
CA ARG A 28 18.31 1.12 -8.14
C ARG A 28 17.10 1.88 -8.68
N ASN A 29 16.24 1.25 -9.47
CA ASN A 29 15.02 1.87 -9.97
C ASN A 29 14.04 2.09 -8.80
N PRO A 30 13.71 3.35 -8.44
CA PRO A 30 12.82 3.63 -7.31
C PRO A 30 11.41 3.08 -7.52
N ARG A 31 10.96 2.95 -8.77
CA ARG A 31 9.62 2.45 -9.12
C ARG A 31 9.52 0.92 -9.18
N ASN A 32 10.64 0.20 -9.04
CA ASN A 32 10.65 -1.26 -9.24
C ASN A 32 9.68 -1.97 -8.29
N LEU A 33 9.71 -1.63 -7.00
CA LEU A 33 8.86 -2.27 -6.00
C LEU A 33 7.39 -1.88 -6.15
N GLU A 34 7.11 -0.64 -6.54
CA GLU A 34 5.74 -0.17 -6.84
C GLU A 34 5.15 -0.96 -8.01
N GLN A 35 5.92 -1.14 -9.09
CA GLN A 35 5.48 -1.90 -10.28
C GLN A 35 5.31 -3.39 -10.02
N LEU A 36 6.07 -3.96 -9.08
CA LEU A 36 5.92 -5.34 -8.63
C LEU A 36 4.86 -5.52 -7.54
N LEU A 37 4.16 -4.44 -7.15
CA LEU A 37 3.18 -4.40 -6.07
C LEU A 37 3.71 -4.81 -4.67
N PHE A 38 5.03 -4.85 -4.51
CA PHE A 38 5.70 -5.22 -3.26
C PHE A 38 6.01 -4.02 -2.36
N ASP A 39 6.01 -2.80 -2.91
CA ASP A 39 6.27 -1.63 -2.08
C ASP A 39 5.14 -1.40 -1.08
N LYS A 40 5.47 -1.04 0.16
CA LYS A 40 4.42 -0.82 1.16
C LYS A 40 3.82 0.56 0.98
N LYS A 41 2.50 0.64 0.81
CA LYS A 41 1.79 1.91 0.91
C LYS A 41 1.95 2.47 2.33
N PRO A 42 2.08 3.79 2.52
CA PRO A 42 2.12 4.36 3.85
C PRO A 42 0.81 4.05 4.57
N LEU A 43 0.91 3.36 5.69
CA LEU A 43 -0.22 2.98 6.53
C LEU A 43 -0.52 4.07 7.56
N GLY A 44 -1.74 4.08 8.09
CA GLY A 44 -2.21 5.08 9.04
C GLY A 44 -3.01 6.21 8.37
N TYR A 45 -3.50 7.15 9.19
CA TYR A 45 -4.37 8.25 8.76
C TYR A 45 -5.67 7.79 8.07
N GLU A 46 -6.18 6.60 8.42
CA GLU A 46 -7.40 6.03 7.83
C GLU A 46 -8.66 6.84 8.19
N LEU A 47 -8.65 7.46 9.38
CA LEU A 47 -9.73 8.32 9.87
C LEU A 47 -9.59 9.78 9.40
N ASP A 48 -8.44 10.14 8.83
CA ASP A 48 -8.18 11.50 8.37
C ASP A 48 -8.53 11.63 6.89
N LEU A 49 -9.07 12.80 6.54
CA LEU A 49 -9.26 13.21 5.16
C LEU A 49 -8.17 14.22 4.77
N PRO A 50 -7.51 14.09 3.60
CA PRO A 50 -7.64 13.01 2.62
C PRO A 50 -6.86 11.74 3.00
N GLN A 51 -7.32 10.59 2.54
CA GLN A 51 -6.60 9.32 2.68
C GLN A 51 -5.20 9.41 2.06
N ARG A 52 -4.22 8.80 2.75
CA ARG A 52 -2.80 8.80 2.38
C ARG A 52 -2.29 7.45 1.88
N THR A 53 -3.13 6.42 1.88
CA THR A 53 -2.81 5.02 1.56
C THR A 53 -2.73 4.76 0.05
N PHE A 54 -1.78 5.37 -0.64
CA PHE A 54 -1.60 5.25 -2.09
C PHE A 54 -0.11 5.26 -2.48
N TRP A 55 0.24 4.82 -3.69
CA TRP A 55 1.54 5.15 -4.30
C TRP A 55 1.43 6.45 -5.08
N ASN A 56 0.49 6.55 -6.02
CA ASN A 56 0.31 7.69 -6.92
C ASN A 56 -1.14 8.19 -6.87
N LYS A 57 -1.36 9.41 -6.37
CA LYS A 57 -2.69 10.04 -6.30
C LYS A 57 -2.89 11.09 -7.38
N ILE A 58 -4.08 11.12 -7.99
CA ILE A 58 -4.51 12.26 -8.82
C ILE A 58 -4.97 13.43 -7.95
N VAL A 59 -4.48 14.62 -8.27
CA VAL A 59 -4.92 15.90 -7.71
C VAL A 59 -5.49 16.76 -8.84
N PHE A 60 -6.74 17.20 -8.70
CA PHE A 60 -7.42 18.06 -9.67
C PHE A 60 -7.85 19.38 -9.04
N GLU A 61 -7.22 20.47 -9.48
CA GLU A 61 -7.45 21.83 -8.99
C GLU A 61 -8.37 22.58 -9.97
N SER A 62 -9.62 22.81 -9.58
CA SER A 62 -10.65 23.44 -10.45
C SER A 62 -11.16 24.81 -10.02
N GLY A 63 -10.70 25.32 -8.86
CA GLY A 63 -11.21 26.54 -8.22
C GLY A 63 -10.77 27.87 -8.83
N GLY A 64 -10.12 27.87 -10.00
CA GLY A 64 -9.56 29.09 -10.61
C GLY A 64 -9.94 29.31 -12.07
N LYS A 65 -9.34 30.36 -12.66
CA LYS A 65 -9.44 30.67 -14.10
C LYS A 65 -8.85 29.57 -14.98
N HIS A 66 -7.91 28.81 -14.44
CA HIS A 66 -7.21 27.72 -15.12
C HIS A 66 -7.38 26.43 -14.31
N LEU A 67 -7.65 25.34 -15.01
CA LEU A 67 -7.63 23.99 -14.47
C LEU A 67 -6.20 23.44 -14.46
N THR A 68 -5.85 22.75 -13.38
CA THR A 68 -4.57 22.06 -13.24
C THR A 68 -4.82 20.65 -12.70
N ALA A 69 -4.14 19.66 -13.26
CA ALA A 69 -4.21 18.28 -12.83
C ALA A 69 -2.79 17.72 -12.67
N LYS A 70 -2.56 16.94 -11.61
CA LYS A 70 -1.24 16.40 -11.27
C LYS A 70 -1.39 14.96 -10.76
N ILE A 71 -0.40 14.12 -11.03
CA ILE A 71 -0.22 12.82 -10.38
C ILE A 71 0.93 12.98 -9.39
N VAL A 72 0.65 12.75 -8.12
CA VAL A 72 1.58 12.97 -7.01
C VAL A 72 1.89 11.64 -6.34
N HIS A 73 3.17 11.30 -6.26
CA HIS A 73 3.63 10.13 -5.51
C HIS A 73 3.51 10.39 -3.99
N ASN A 74 3.36 9.35 -3.17
CA ASN A 74 3.24 9.48 -1.70
C ASN A 74 4.41 10.23 -1.04
N SER A 75 5.58 10.26 -1.68
CA SER A 75 6.73 11.08 -1.29
C SER A 75 6.52 12.60 -1.41
N GLY A 76 5.39 13.04 -2.01
CA GLY A 76 5.09 14.43 -2.34
C GLY A 76 5.62 14.90 -3.70
N ARG A 77 6.38 14.05 -4.41
CA ARG A 77 6.89 14.37 -5.76
C ARG A 77 5.77 14.33 -6.80
N VAL A 78 5.71 15.36 -7.65
CA VAL A 78 4.82 15.38 -8.81
C VAL A 78 5.48 14.57 -9.93
N VAL A 79 4.82 13.48 -10.35
CA VAL A 79 5.35 12.61 -11.40
C VAL A 79 4.95 13.12 -12.78
N VAL A 80 3.67 13.46 -12.93
CA VAL A 80 3.10 14.00 -14.17
C VAL A 80 2.19 15.16 -13.84
N SER A 81 2.17 16.18 -14.68
CA SER A 81 1.23 17.29 -14.55
C SER A 81 0.70 17.71 -15.91
N ALA A 82 -0.48 18.31 -15.90
CA ALA A 82 -1.07 18.97 -17.04
C ALA A 82 -1.82 20.21 -16.54
N SER A 83 -1.71 21.32 -17.27
CA SER A 83 -2.48 22.52 -16.97
C SER A 83 -3.02 23.17 -18.23
N THR A 84 -4.20 23.78 -18.12
CA THR A 84 -4.75 24.68 -19.14
C THR A 84 -3.95 25.98 -19.30
N ARG A 85 -2.95 26.23 -18.45
CA ARG A 85 -1.97 27.31 -18.63
C ARG A 85 -0.93 27.00 -19.69
N GLU A 86 -0.72 25.73 -20.00
CA GLU A 86 0.23 25.32 -21.02
C GLU A 86 -0.26 25.80 -22.38
N THR A 87 0.63 26.41 -23.17
CA THR A 87 0.28 26.98 -24.47
C THR A 87 -0.27 25.93 -25.43
N ALA A 88 0.33 24.74 -25.47
CA ALA A 88 -0.10 23.63 -26.33
C ALA A 88 -1.56 23.22 -26.07
N VAL A 89 -2.01 23.25 -24.82
CA VAL A 89 -3.38 22.91 -24.43
C VAL A 89 -4.29 24.12 -24.59
N GLY A 90 -3.87 25.28 -24.10
CA GLY A 90 -4.67 26.51 -24.09
C GLY A 90 -5.05 27.00 -25.48
N GLN A 91 -4.18 26.84 -26.48
CA GLN A 91 -4.47 27.23 -27.87
C GLN A 91 -5.62 26.43 -28.50
N GLN A 92 -5.83 25.19 -28.04
CA GLN A 92 -6.87 24.30 -28.56
C GLN A 92 -8.21 24.47 -27.83
N LEU A 93 -8.24 25.23 -26.74
CA LEU A 93 -9.40 25.39 -25.88
C LEU A 93 -10.11 26.73 -26.10
N LYS A 94 -11.43 26.68 -26.24
CA LYS A 94 -12.27 27.89 -26.27
C LYS A 94 -12.35 28.59 -24.90
N SER A 95 -12.15 27.86 -23.81
CA SER A 95 -12.18 28.36 -22.43
C SER A 95 -11.24 27.54 -21.56
N SER A 96 -10.59 28.17 -20.58
CA SER A 96 -9.60 27.53 -19.71
C SER A 96 -10.17 26.92 -18.42
N SER A 97 -11.47 27.10 -18.14
CA SER A 97 -12.13 26.62 -16.91
C SER A 97 -13.39 25.78 -17.16
N GLY A 98 -13.83 25.65 -18.41
CA GLY A 98 -15.07 24.95 -18.77
C GLY A 98 -14.99 23.42 -18.65
N VAL A 99 -16.13 22.75 -18.81
CA VAL A 99 -16.21 21.27 -18.80
C VAL A 99 -15.40 20.65 -19.95
N SER A 100 -15.48 21.23 -21.15
CA SER A 100 -14.66 20.81 -22.30
C SER A 100 -13.16 20.91 -22.02
N ALA A 101 -12.72 21.93 -21.26
CA ALA A 101 -11.33 22.05 -20.84
C ALA A 101 -10.93 20.95 -19.87
N ALA A 102 -11.82 20.57 -18.95
CA ALA A 102 -11.59 19.46 -18.03
C ALA A 102 -11.48 18.11 -18.78
N THR A 103 -12.33 17.87 -19.78
CA THR A 103 -12.24 16.69 -20.64
C THR A 103 -10.90 16.62 -21.37
N SER A 104 -10.52 17.68 -22.09
CA SER A 104 -9.23 17.74 -22.80
C SER A 104 -8.04 17.61 -21.86
N LEU A 105 -8.10 18.23 -20.67
CA LEU A 105 -7.06 18.10 -19.66
C LEU A 105 -6.93 16.65 -19.16
N GLY A 106 -8.05 15.94 -19.01
CA GLY A 106 -8.07 14.52 -18.70
C GLY A 106 -7.39 13.68 -19.78
N HIS A 107 -7.68 13.93 -21.06
CA HIS A 107 -6.98 13.26 -22.16
C HIS A 107 -5.47 13.48 -22.12
N VAL A 108 -5.03 14.73 -21.99
CA VAL A 108 -3.60 15.08 -21.96
C VAL A 108 -2.91 14.44 -20.75
N LEU A 109 -3.53 14.46 -19.58
CA LEU A 109 -2.94 13.88 -18.38
C LEU A 109 -2.82 12.35 -18.49
N ALA A 110 -3.85 11.67 -18.98
CA ALA A 110 -3.81 10.21 -19.15
C ALA A 110 -2.75 9.78 -20.16
N LEU A 111 -2.63 10.49 -21.29
CA LEU A 111 -1.58 10.20 -22.28
C LEU A 111 -0.19 10.35 -21.66
N ARG A 112 0.07 11.47 -20.97
CA ARG A 112 1.35 11.68 -20.26
C ARG A 112 1.61 10.64 -19.18
N ALA A 113 0.57 10.20 -18.47
CA ALA A 113 0.68 9.14 -17.46
C ALA A 113 1.10 7.81 -18.11
N ILE A 114 0.43 7.39 -19.17
CA ILE A 114 0.72 6.13 -19.86
C ILE A 114 2.09 6.17 -20.53
N GLU A 115 2.44 7.27 -21.18
CA GLU A 115 3.77 7.48 -21.79
C GLU A 115 4.91 7.47 -20.75
N SER A 116 4.63 7.93 -19.53
CA SER A 116 5.57 7.83 -18.39
C SER A 116 5.50 6.48 -17.65
N GLY A 117 4.69 5.54 -18.14
CA GLY A 117 4.54 4.20 -17.60
C GLY A 117 3.72 4.12 -16.31
N ILE A 118 2.90 5.12 -16.00
CA ILE A 118 1.94 5.08 -14.89
C ILE A 118 0.60 4.57 -15.44
N LEU A 119 0.21 3.38 -15.01
CA LEU A 119 -0.99 2.69 -15.49
C LEU A 119 -2.16 2.80 -14.49
N GLU A 120 -1.84 2.83 -13.20
CA GLU A 120 -2.80 2.84 -12.10
C GLU A 120 -2.54 4.02 -11.19
N VAL A 121 -3.60 4.65 -10.71
CA VAL A 121 -3.56 5.81 -9.83
C VAL A 121 -4.74 5.81 -8.88
N PHE A 122 -4.51 6.27 -7.66
CA PHE A 122 -5.54 6.44 -6.65
C PHE A 122 -6.31 7.75 -6.86
N VAL A 123 -7.64 7.67 -6.83
CA VAL A 123 -8.52 8.84 -6.88
C VAL A 123 -9.02 9.14 -5.47
N GLY A 124 -8.25 9.96 -4.75
CA GLY A 124 -8.64 10.48 -3.43
C GLY A 124 -9.46 11.77 -3.53
N ILE A 125 -10.52 11.78 -4.35
CA ILE A 125 -11.41 12.93 -4.50
C ILE A 125 -12.46 12.88 -3.38
N GLU A 126 -12.56 13.97 -2.63
CA GLU A 126 -13.55 14.15 -1.57
C GLU A 126 -14.99 14.05 -2.12
N TYR A 127 -15.90 13.48 -1.33
CA TYR A 127 -17.29 13.18 -1.72
C TYR A 127 -18.02 14.38 -2.36
N GLU A 128 -17.78 15.58 -1.84
CA GLU A 128 -18.40 16.84 -2.30
C GLU A 128 -17.93 17.27 -3.71
N SER A 129 -16.71 16.91 -4.08
CA SER A 129 -16.13 17.26 -5.40
C SER A 129 -16.58 16.31 -6.50
N ASN A 130 -17.09 15.12 -6.17
CA ASN A 130 -17.50 14.10 -7.14
C ASN A 130 -18.77 14.50 -7.92
N GLU A 131 -19.59 15.41 -7.39
CA GLU A 131 -20.81 15.85 -8.07
C GLU A 131 -20.57 16.84 -9.22
N SER A 132 -19.43 17.52 -9.22
CA SER A 132 -19.11 18.53 -10.23
C SER A 132 -19.03 17.92 -11.63
N LEU A 133 -19.76 18.52 -12.58
CA LEU A 133 -19.71 18.14 -14.00
C LEU A 133 -18.29 18.16 -14.57
N LYS A 134 -17.43 19.08 -14.07
CA LYS A 134 -16.02 19.17 -14.49
C LYS A 134 -15.24 17.94 -14.05
N VAL A 135 -15.42 17.50 -12.81
CA VAL A 135 -14.72 16.34 -12.24
C VAL A 135 -15.18 15.06 -12.94
N LYS A 136 -16.49 14.88 -13.15
CA LYS A 136 -17.03 13.73 -13.89
C LYS A 136 -16.47 13.64 -15.31
N ALA A 137 -16.45 14.75 -16.04
CA ALA A 137 -15.93 14.82 -17.41
C ALA A 137 -14.41 14.60 -17.49
N PHE A 138 -13.67 15.00 -16.45
CA PHE A 138 -12.24 14.75 -16.32
C PHE A 138 -11.96 13.27 -16.03
N LEU A 139 -12.66 12.66 -15.06
CA LEU A 139 -12.50 11.24 -14.72
C LEU A 139 -12.93 10.32 -15.87
N SER A 140 -14.00 10.65 -16.59
CA SER A 140 -14.43 9.89 -17.76
C SER A 140 -13.38 9.94 -18.88
N ALA A 141 -12.75 11.10 -19.10
CA ALA A 141 -11.66 11.23 -20.05
C ALA A 141 -10.47 10.36 -19.64
N LEU A 142 -10.05 10.36 -18.37
CA LEU A 142 -8.95 9.50 -17.91
C LEU A 142 -9.22 8.01 -18.20
N LYS A 143 -10.41 7.54 -17.83
CA LYS A 143 -10.84 6.15 -18.08
C LYS A 143 -10.87 5.83 -19.58
N ALA A 144 -11.34 6.76 -20.41
CA ALA A 144 -11.40 6.57 -21.86
C ALA A 144 -10.03 6.38 -22.53
N ASN A 145 -8.96 6.93 -21.95
CA ASN A 145 -7.60 6.72 -22.46
C ASN A 145 -6.88 5.52 -21.82
N GLY A 146 -7.55 4.74 -20.96
CA GLY A 146 -7.00 3.51 -20.38
C GLY A 146 -6.27 3.68 -19.05
N LEU A 147 -6.37 4.84 -18.39
CA LEU A 147 -5.82 5.01 -17.04
C LEU A 147 -6.76 4.37 -16.00
N VAL A 148 -6.23 3.44 -15.22
CA VAL A 148 -7.00 2.78 -14.15
C VAL A 148 -7.01 3.68 -12.92
N LEU A 149 -8.22 3.97 -12.41
CA LEU A 149 -8.45 4.94 -11.33
C LEU A 149 -8.54 4.31 -9.94
N GLU A 150 -8.15 3.04 -9.85
CA GLU A 150 -8.09 2.27 -8.61
C GLU A 150 -6.73 1.57 -8.61
N GLU A 151 -5.93 1.78 -7.57
CA GLU A 151 -4.68 1.04 -7.40
C GLU A 151 -4.99 -0.34 -6.82
N GLN A 152 -4.30 -1.37 -7.32
CA GLN A 152 -4.32 -2.66 -6.63
C GLN A 152 -3.86 -2.51 -5.17
N PRO A 153 -4.44 -3.28 -4.23
CA PRO A 153 -3.89 -3.35 -2.88
C PRO A 153 -2.43 -3.80 -2.98
N SER A 154 -1.54 -3.23 -2.16
CA SER A 154 -0.19 -3.76 -2.06
C SER A 154 -0.31 -5.23 -1.73
N THR A 155 0.25 -6.11 -2.56
CA THR A 155 0.34 -7.52 -2.21
C THR A 155 1.20 -7.54 -0.97
N GLU A 156 0.55 -7.67 0.20
CA GLU A 156 1.25 -8.14 1.36
C GLU A 156 1.93 -9.39 0.85
N ARG A 157 3.27 -9.43 0.89
CA ARG A 157 3.90 -10.74 1.02
C ARG A 157 3.09 -11.34 2.15
N SER A 158 2.29 -12.34 1.84
CA SER A 158 2.05 -13.35 2.82
C SER A 158 3.48 -13.67 3.23
N THR A 159 3.87 -13.22 4.41
CA THR A 159 4.74 -14.06 5.19
C THR A 159 3.88 -15.29 5.46
N GLU A 160 3.61 -16.08 4.42
CA GLU A 160 3.88 -17.48 4.40
C GLU A 160 5.35 -17.60 4.83
N LEU A 161 5.60 -17.31 6.12
CA LEU A 161 6.37 -18.20 6.95
C LEU A 161 5.75 -19.55 6.56
N ASN A 162 6.45 -20.33 5.73
CA ASN A 162 6.08 -21.69 5.38
C ASN A 162 5.33 -22.27 6.58
N THR A 163 3.99 -22.34 6.51
CA THR A 163 3.14 -22.44 7.70
C THR A 163 3.15 -23.88 8.16
N ASN A 164 4.29 -24.29 8.71
CA ASN A 164 4.35 -25.33 9.70
C ASN A 164 3.80 -24.70 10.98
N GLU A 165 2.49 -24.44 11.02
CA GLU A 165 1.80 -24.05 12.24
C GLU A 165 2.02 -25.15 13.28
N VAL A 166 2.42 -24.77 14.49
CA VAL A 166 2.60 -25.71 15.60
C VAL A 166 1.50 -25.48 16.64
N LEU A 167 0.73 -26.53 16.90
CA LEU A 167 -0.29 -26.53 17.95
C LEU A 167 0.30 -27.16 19.22
N VAL A 168 0.36 -26.39 20.31
CA VAL A 168 0.86 -26.86 21.60
C VAL A 168 -0.28 -26.88 22.61
N PRO A 169 -0.74 -28.07 23.06
CA PRO A 169 -1.69 -28.18 24.15
C PRO A 169 -1.03 -27.88 25.50
N THR A 170 -1.71 -27.11 26.35
CA THR A 170 -1.27 -26.80 27.73
C THR A 170 -2.44 -27.03 28.70
N SER A 171 -2.19 -26.94 30.01
CA SER A 171 -3.24 -27.06 31.03
C SER A 171 -4.34 -25.99 30.95
N VAL A 172 -4.07 -24.87 30.28
CA VAL A 172 -4.99 -23.72 30.21
C VAL A 172 -5.73 -23.64 28.86
N GLY A 173 -5.16 -24.21 27.80
CA GLY A 173 -5.69 -24.20 26.45
C GLY A 173 -4.67 -24.66 25.40
N ALA A 174 -5.07 -24.66 24.12
CA ALA A 174 -4.19 -25.00 23.00
C ALA A 174 -3.75 -23.74 22.24
N PHE A 175 -2.43 -23.54 22.10
CA PHE A 175 -1.85 -22.37 21.45
C PHE A 175 -1.28 -22.71 20.07
N VAL A 176 -1.57 -21.87 19.08
CA VAL A 176 -1.02 -21.97 17.73
C VAL A 176 0.13 -20.98 17.60
N GLY A 177 1.32 -21.48 17.25
CA GLY A 177 2.52 -20.68 16.97
C GLY A 177 3.09 -21.00 15.59
N ASN A 178 4.23 -20.39 15.28
CA ASN A 178 4.97 -20.61 14.05
C ASN A 178 6.16 -21.53 14.31
N LEU A 179 6.40 -22.53 13.46
CA LEU A 179 7.68 -23.24 13.45
C LEU A 179 8.64 -22.52 12.50
N VAL A 180 9.68 -21.91 13.06
CA VAL A 180 10.69 -21.17 12.30
C VAL A 180 11.99 -21.95 12.30
N THR A 181 12.57 -22.17 11.13
CA THR A 181 13.88 -22.81 10.97
C THR A 181 14.98 -21.75 11.00
N PHE A 182 15.98 -21.96 11.85
CA PHE A 182 17.20 -21.17 11.95
C PHE A 182 18.40 -22.10 11.71
N GLY A 183 18.94 -22.07 10.49
CA GLY A 183 19.95 -23.05 10.06
C GLY A 183 19.38 -24.47 10.11
N ASP A 184 20.08 -25.38 10.79
CA ASP A 184 19.68 -26.78 10.95
C ASP A 184 18.72 -27.04 12.13
N LYS A 185 18.27 -25.99 12.82
CA LYS A 185 17.40 -26.09 14.01
C LYS A 185 16.03 -25.49 13.76
N SER A 186 14.99 -26.20 14.18
CA SER A 186 13.61 -25.71 14.17
C SER A 186 13.22 -25.22 15.56
N VAL A 187 12.63 -24.02 15.64
CA VAL A 187 12.19 -23.38 16.88
C VAL A 187 10.72 -23.01 16.79
N SER A 188 9.94 -23.34 17.81
CA SER A 188 8.54 -22.92 17.93
C SER A 188 8.45 -21.51 18.51
N VAL A 189 7.79 -20.61 17.79
CA VAL A 189 7.67 -19.18 18.12
C VAL A 189 6.21 -18.82 18.41
N PHE A 190 5.98 -18.19 19.56
CA PHE A 190 4.66 -17.70 19.98
C PHE A 190 4.77 -16.22 20.37
N LEU A 191 4.10 -15.33 19.63
CA LEU A 191 4.24 -13.88 19.73
C LEU A 191 3.09 -13.20 20.49
N GLY A 192 1.97 -13.91 20.66
CA GLY A 192 0.71 -13.32 21.13
C GLY A 192 0.04 -14.10 22.27
N ILE A 193 0.80 -14.78 23.13
CA ILE A 193 0.22 -15.52 24.26
C ILE A 193 -0.37 -14.50 25.27
N PRO A 194 -1.68 -14.55 25.55
CA PRO A 194 -2.28 -13.67 26.54
C PRO A 194 -1.75 -13.98 27.94
N TYR A 195 -1.46 -12.92 28.71
CA TYR A 195 -1.05 -13.05 30.11
C TYR A 195 -2.23 -13.34 31.05
N ALA A 196 -3.38 -12.73 30.80
CA ALA A 196 -4.58 -12.75 31.64
C ALA A 196 -5.84 -12.60 30.78
N LYS A 197 -7.02 -12.72 31.41
CA LYS A 197 -8.30 -12.38 30.76
C LYS A 197 -8.29 -10.90 30.33
N PRO A 198 -8.86 -10.56 29.17
CA PRO A 198 -8.86 -9.18 28.68
C PRO A 198 -9.59 -8.26 29.67
N PRO A 199 -9.05 -7.07 29.99
CA PRO A 199 -9.60 -6.16 31.01
C PRO A 199 -10.81 -5.36 30.48
N LEU A 200 -11.80 -6.08 29.93
CA LEU A 200 -13.01 -5.53 29.34
C LEU A 200 -14.18 -5.57 30.32
N GLY A 201 -15.16 -4.68 30.13
CA GLY A 201 -16.38 -4.64 30.95
C GLY A 201 -16.09 -4.51 32.45
N SER A 202 -16.59 -5.47 33.23
CA SER A 202 -16.43 -5.50 34.70
C SER A 202 -15.02 -5.85 35.19
N LEU A 203 -14.11 -6.25 34.28
CA LEU A 203 -12.69 -6.50 34.55
C LEU A 203 -11.82 -5.26 34.30
N ARG A 204 -12.40 -4.18 33.76
CA ARG A 204 -11.68 -2.92 33.56
C ARG A 204 -11.18 -2.39 34.90
N PHE A 205 -9.91 -1.97 34.94
CA PHE A 205 -9.24 -1.45 36.14
C PHE A 205 -9.17 -2.42 37.33
N LYS A 206 -9.39 -3.72 37.13
CA LYS A 206 -9.18 -4.74 38.16
C LYS A 206 -7.80 -5.38 38.01
N PRO A 207 -7.27 -6.00 39.09
CA PRO A 207 -6.07 -6.83 39.00
C PRO A 207 -6.20 -7.91 37.90
N PRO A 208 -5.09 -8.31 37.26
CA PRO A 208 -5.10 -9.31 36.19
C PRO A 208 -5.69 -10.63 36.69
N VAL A 209 -6.67 -11.15 35.94
CA VAL A 209 -7.32 -12.43 36.25
C VAL A 209 -6.72 -13.54 35.38
N PRO A 210 -6.19 -14.65 35.95
CA PRO A 210 -5.62 -15.74 35.18
C PRO A 210 -6.58 -16.32 34.13
N LEU A 211 -6.01 -16.81 33.04
CA LEU A 211 -6.74 -17.61 32.06
C LEU A 211 -7.22 -18.90 32.74
N THR A 212 -8.50 -19.20 32.63
CA THR A 212 -9.13 -20.43 33.16
C THR A 212 -9.57 -21.26 31.96
N GLU A 213 -9.52 -22.60 32.05
CA GLU A 213 -9.76 -23.58 30.97
C GLU A 213 -10.63 -23.02 29.85
N SER A 214 -9.96 -22.41 28.87
CA SER A 214 -10.64 -21.86 27.71
C SER A 214 -10.61 -22.95 26.67
N THR A 215 -11.78 -23.49 26.33
CA THR A 215 -11.98 -24.52 25.29
C THR A 215 -11.71 -24.00 23.87
N HIS A 216 -10.83 -23.00 23.73
CA HIS A 216 -10.62 -22.26 22.50
C HIS A 216 -9.14 -22.30 22.12
N ARG A 217 -8.89 -22.76 20.90
CA ARG A 217 -7.62 -22.63 20.19
C ARG A 217 -7.23 -21.15 20.13
N VAL A 218 -6.13 -20.75 20.76
CA VAL A 218 -5.65 -19.35 20.78
C VAL A 218 -4.54 -19.18 19.74
N SER A 219 -4.72 -18.23 18.82
CA SER A 219 -3.71 -17.90 17.81
C SER A 219 -2.67 -16.95 18.37
N ALA A 220 -1.44 -17.45 18.58
CA ALA A 220 -0.28 -16.70 19.04
C ALA A 220 0.80 -16.60 17.95
N ASN A 221 0.40 -16.66 16.68
CA ASN A 221 1.29 -16.62 15.51
C ASN A 221 1.67 -15.21 15.03
N ARG A 222 1.12 -14.15 15.65
CA ARG A 222 1.39 -12.75 15.31
C ARG A 222 1.45 -11.89 16.57
N TRP A 223 2.16 -10.78 16.49
CA TRP A 223 2.13 -9.76 17.53
C TRP A 223 0.71 -9.16 17.66
N PRO A 224 0.26 -8.83 18.88
CA PRO A 224 -0.97 -8.07 19.06
C PRO A 224 -0.81 -6.65 18.50
N ASN A 225 -1.93 -5.99 18.25
CA ASN A 225 -1.92 -4.60 17.78
C ASN A 225 -1.15 -3.73 18.79
N PRO A 226 -0.22 -2.87 18.32
CA PRO A 226 0.49 -1.95 19.20
C PRO A 226 -0.49 -1.00 19.89
N CYS A 227 -0.13 -0.54 21.09
CA CYS A 227 -0.93 0.47 21.78
C CYS A 227 -0.98 1.77 20.98
N LEU A 228 -2.11 2.49 21.02
CA LEU A 228 -2.22 3.84 20.49
C LEU A 228 -1.26 4.77 21.26
N GLN A 229 -0.14 5.12 20.64
CA GLN A 229 0.81 6.12 21.15
C GLN A 229 0.61 7.43 20.38
N LYS A 230 0.73 8.57 21.06
CA LYS A 230 0.78 9.87 20.38
C LYS A 230 2.17 10.05 19.76
N ASP A 231 2.22 10.44 18.50
CA ASP A 231 3.47 10.80 17.83
C ASP A 231 4.04 12.08 18.46
N ASN A 232 5.17 11.94 19.18
CA ASN A 232 5.94 13.06 19.67
C ASN A 232 6.88 13.58 18.56
N HIS A 233 6.31 14.17 17.52
CA HIS A 233 7.08 14.92 16.52
C HIS A 233 6.91 16.43 16.80
N LEU A 234 7.82 16.97 17.61
CA LEU A 234 8.15 18.39 17.71
C LEU A 234 9.31 18.70 16.77
#